data_AF-A0A3S3UTQ8-F1
#
_entry.id   AF-A0A3S3UTQ8-F1
#
_cell.length_a   1.000
_cell.length_b   1.000
_cell.length_c   1.000
_cell.angle_alpha   90.00
_cell.angle_beta   90.00
_cell.angle_gamma   90.00
#
_symmetry.space_group_name_H-M   'P 1'
#
loop_
_entity.id
_entity.type
_entity.pdbx_description
1 polymer ?
#
loop_
_entity_poly.entity_id
_entity_poly.type
_entity_poly.pdbx_seq_one_letter_code
_entity_poly.pdbx_strand_id
1 'polypeptide(L)' 'MSNPVLVEVLRGAVVESAHRGAVAVFDADGKPLLEIGETVRPV' A
#
# COMPACT_ATOMS: atom_id res chain seq x y z
N MET A 1 1.89 9.80 5.87
CA MET A 1 1.51 9.94 4.44
C MET A 1 0.25 9.13 4.23
N SER A 2 -0.74 9.62 3.49
CA SER A 2 -1.92 8.78 3.23
C SER A 2 -1.52 7.54 2.41
N ASN A 3 -2.02 6.35 2.79
CA ASN A 3 -1.66 5.05 2.16
C ASN A 3 -1.70 5.13 0.63
N PRO A 4 -0.68 4.69 -0.14
CA PRO A 4 -0.74 4.74 -1.60
C PRO A 4 -1.92 3.93 -2.16
N VAL A 5 -2.35 4.26 -3.38
CA VAL A 5 -3.22 3.38 -4.16
C VAL A 5 -2.36 2.20 -4.63
N LEU A 6 -2.74 0.99 -4.23
CA LEU A 6 -2.05 -0.23 -4.64
C LEU A 6 -2.78 -0.94 -5.78
N VAL A 7 -4.10 -0.70 -5.90
CA VAL A 7 -4.93 -1.31 -6.93
C VAL A 7 -5.95 -0.30 -7.45
N GLU A 8 -6.05 -0.23 -8.77
CA GLU A 8 -7.11 0.47 -9.48
C GLU A 8 -7.97 -0.55 -10.22
N VAL A 9 -9.29 -0.40 -10.09
CA VAL A 9 -10.28 -1.15 -10.87
C VAL A 9 -10.81 -0.22 -11.96
N LEU A 10 -10.67 -0.63 -13.22
CA LEU A 10 -10.99 0.17 -14.38
C LEU A 10 -12.30 -0.29 -15.03
N ARG A 11 -13.12 0.66 -15.48
CA ARG A 11 -14.17 0.45 -16.47
C ARG A 11 -13.86 1.29 -17.70
N GLY A 12 -13.26 0.65 -18.70
CA GLY A 12 -12.68 1.36 -19.85
C GLY A 12 -11.54 2.27 -19.38
N ALA A 13 -11.62 3.56 -19.69
CA ALA A 13 -10.60 4.55 -19.33
C ALA A 13 -10.82 5.22 -17.96
N VAL A 14 -11.85 4.80 -17.19
CA VAL A 14 -12.21 5.42 -15.91
C VAL A 14 -11.78 4.52 -14.75
N VAL A 15 -11.10 5.08 -13.75
CA VAL A 15 -10.88 4.44 -12.44
C VAL A 15 -12.20 4.46 -11.66
N GLU A 16 -12.82 3.29 -11.55
CA GLU A 16 -14.09 3.14 -10.85
C GLU A 16 -13.90 2.91 -9.34
N SER A 17 -12.81 2.25 -8.96
CA SER A 17 -12.46 2.05 -7.55
C SER A 17 -10.95 2.04 -7.36
N ALA A 18 -10.49 2.63 -6.25
CA ALA A 18 -9.09 2.68 -5.86
C ALA A 18 -8.94 2.12 -4.45
N HIS A 19 -8.12 1.08 -4.31
CA HIS A 19 -7.85 0.44 -3.03
C HIS A 19 -6.49 0.90 -2.52
N ARG A 20 -6.50 1.46 -1.30
CA ARG A 20 -5.32 2.03 -0.66
C ARG A 20 -4.81 1.09 0.42
N GLY A 21 -3.50 0.96 0.54
CA GLY A 21 -2.88 0.08 1.54
C GLY A 21 -1.47 0.52 1.90
N ALA A 22 -0.96 0.00 3.01
CA ALA A 22 0.44 0.14 3.41
C ALA A 22 1.24 -1.10 3.01
N VAL A 23 2.54 -0.93 2.76
CA VAL A 23 3.46 -2.02 2.39
C VAL A 23 4.69 -1.96 3.28
N ALA A 24 5.06 -3.09 3.89
CA ALA A 24 6.30 -3.24 4.63
C ALA A 24 7.07 -4.46 4.13
N VAL A 25 8.34 -4.29 3.82
CA VAL A 25 9.26 -5.35 3.40
C VAL A 25 10.37 -5.45 4.43
N PHE A 26 10.61 -6.65 4.94
CA PHE A 26 11.66 -6.94 5.91
C PHE A 26 12.66 -7.93 5.32
N ASP A 27 13.91 -7.86 5.76
CA ASP A 27 14.86 -8.95 5.52
C ASP A 27 14.60 -10.14 6.47
N ALA A 28 15.43 -11.18 6.34
CA ALA A 28 15.30 -12.40 7.13
C ALA A 28 15.59 -12.20 8.63
N ASP A 29 16.32 -11.14 8.99
CA ASP A 29 16.64 -10.79 10.38
C ASP A 29 15.58 -9.85 10.99
N GLY A 30 14.52 -9.53 10.24
CA GLY A 30 13.44 -8.66 10.67
C GLY A 30 13.77 -7.17 10.60
N LYS A 31 14.82 -6.78 9.87
CA LYS A 31 15.12 -5.36 9.63
C LYS A 31 14.22 -4.82 8.51
N PRO A 32 13.59 -3.65 8.68
CA PRO A 32 12.79 -3.04 7.63
C PRO A 32 13.70 -2.59 6.48
N LEU A 33 13.39 -3.07 5.27
CA LEU A 33 14.05 -2.68 4.02
C LEU A 33 13.27 -1.60 3.27
N LEU A 34 11.93 -1.62 3.39
CA LEU A 34 11.05 -0.66 2.75
C LEU A 34 9.76 -0.54 3.56
N GLU A 35 9.31 0.71 3.76
CA GLU A 35 8.00 1.01 4.32
C GLU A 35 7.32 2.08 3.47
N ILE A 36 6.08 1.81 3.06
CA ILE A 36 5.25 2.74 2.29
C ILE A 36 3.87 2.82 2.97
N GLY A 37 3.43 4.04 3.26
CA GLY A 37 2.16 4.29 3.93
C GLY A 37 2.26 4.16 5.46
N GLU A 38 1.12 3.94 6.10
CA GLU A 38 0.96 3.91 7.55
C GLU A 38 1.06 2.48 8.10
N THR A 39 2.26 1.87 8.00
CA THR A 39 2.54 0.45 8.31
C THR A 39 2.38 0.09 9.80
N VAL A 40 2.44 1.07 10.69
CA VAL A 40 2.38 0.88 12.16
C VAL A 40 1.02 1.20 12.77
N ARG A 41 0.06 1.70 11.97
CA ARG A 41 -1.28 2.02 12.47
C ARG A 41 -2.19 0.79 12.35
N PRO A 42 -2.94 0.42 13.41
CA PRO A 42 -3.94 -0.64 13.33
C PRO A 42 -5.07 -0.26 12.35
N VAL A 43 -5.65 -1.28 11.72
CA VAL A 43 -6.82 -1.19 10.83
C VAL A 43 -8.14 -1.35 11.57
#